data_AF-A0A1D6IMI4-F1
#
_entry.id   AF-A0A1D6IMI4-F1
#
_cell.length_a   1.000
_cell.length_b   1.000
_cell.length_c   1.000
_cell.angle_alpha   90.00
_cell.angle_beta   90.00
_cell.angle_gamma   90.00
#
_symmetry.space_group_name_H-M   'P 1'
#
loop_
_entity.id
_entity.type
_entity.pdbx_description
1 polymer ?
#
loop_
_entity_poly.entity_id
_entity_poly.type
_entity_poly.pdbx_seq_one_letter_code
_entity_poly.pdbx_strand_id
1 'polypeptide(L)'
;MSWFGHHHHNQPAPPASGPNQVFKIFCRANENYCLAVRDGAVVLAPVNPKDDHQHWYKDMRFSTRVKDEEGMPAFALVNKATGLAIKHSTGQGHPVKLVPYNPDYQDESVLWTESRDVGNGFRCVRMVNNIYLNFDAFHGDKAHGGVHDGTEIVLWKWCEGDNQRWKILPW
;
A
#
# COMPACT_ATOMS: atom_id res chain seq x y z
N MET A 1 30.92 0.70 -36.66
CA MET A 1 29.55 1.10 -37.07
C MET A 1 28.83 -0.21 -37.33
N SER A 2 27.77 -0.62 -36.63
CA SER A 2 26.62 0.14 -36.13
C SER A 2 25.91 -0.64 -35.01
N TRP A 3 25.12 0.11 -34.25
CA TRP A 3 24.43 -0.16 -33.00
C TRP A 3 22.97 -0.57 -33.23
N PHE A 4 22.44 -1.53 -32.45
CA PHE A 4 21.01 -1.64 -32.07
C PHE A 4 20.97 -2.43 -30.75
N GLY A 5 20.26 -2.11 -29.67
CA GLY A 5 19.23 -1.12 -29.37
C GLY A 5 18.42 -1.71 -28.19
N HIS A 6 18.59 -1.16 -26.98
CA HIS A 6 17.91 -1.67 -25.78
C HIS A 6 16.45 -1.20 -25.74
N HIS A 7 15.50 -2.14 -25.69
CA HIS A 7 14.09 -1.85 -25.47
C HIS A 7 13.84 -1.53 -23.99
N HIS A 8 13.78 -0.24 -23.66
CA HIS A 8 13.15 0.21 -22.41
C HIS A 8 11.62 0.16 -22.58
N HIS A 9 10.96 -0.72 -21.81
CA HIS A 9 9.51 -0.65 -21.60
C HIS A 9 9.21 0.63 -20.82
N ASN A 10 8.83 1.69 -21.53
CA ASN A 10 8.34 2.92 -20.95
C ASN A 10 6.86 2.69 -20.59
N GLN A 11 6.58 2.13 -19.41
CA GLN A 11 5.22 2.15 -18.88
C GLN A 11 4.83 3.61 -18.60
N PRO A 12 3.70 4.11 -19.13
CA PRO A 12 3.25 5.45 -18.83
C PRO A 12 3.00 5.58 -17.32
N ALA A 13 3.40 6.72 -16.76
CA ALA A 13 3.09 7.05 -15.38
C ALA A 13 1.57 6.97 -15.16
N PRO A 14 1.10 6.40 -14.04
CA PRO A 14 -0.33 6.34 -13.75
C PRO A 14 -0.90 7.77 -13.74
N PRO A 15 -2.14 7.96 -14.24
CA PRO A 15 -2.78 9.27 -14.27
C PRO A 15 -2.79 9.87 -12.86
N ALA A 16 -2.44 11.16 -12.77
CA ALA A 16 -2.51 11.91 -11.52
C ALA A 16 -3.93 11.79 -10.95
N SER A 17 -4.03 11.34 -9.70
CA SER A 17 -5.29 11.21 -8.96
C SER A 17 -6.03 12.56 -9.01
N GLY A 18 -7.25 12.59 -9.51
CA GLY A 18 -8.11 13.77 -9.38
C GLY A 18 -8.33 14.10 -7.90
N PRO A 19 -8.66 15.36 -7.55
CA PRO A 19 -8.68 15.85 -6.16
C PRO A 19 -9.64 15.09 -5.22
N ASN A 20 -10.56 14.27 -5.75
CA ASN A 20 -11.51 13.47 -4.98
C ASN A 20 -11.46 11.96 -5.30
N GLN A 21 -10.44 11.49 -6.03
CA GLN A 21 -10.33 10.06 -6.35
C GLN A 21 -10.03 9.25 -5.08
N VAL A 22 -10.90 8.29 -4.77
CA VAL A 22 -10.67 7.30 -3.70
C VAL A 22 -10.25 5.97 -4.30
N PHE A 23 -9.48 5.21 -3.53
CA PHE A 23 -8.85 3.97 -3.94
C PHE A 23 -9.24 2.82 -3.01
N LYS A 24 -9.37 1.65 -3.62
CA LYS A 24 -9.45 0.34 -2.98
C LYS A 24 -8.05 -0.25 -2.93
N ILE A 25 -7.64 -0.73 -1.77
CA ILE A 25 -6.43 -1.52 -1.63
C ILE A 25 -6.80 -2.93 -1.24
N PHE A 26 -6.37 -3.92 -2.01
CA PHE A 26 -6.70 -5.33 -1.76
C PHE A 26 -5.49 -6.22 -1.96
N CYS A 27 -5.54 -7.37 -1.30
CA CYS A 27 -4.45 -8.34 -1.23
C CYS A 27 -4.69 -9.49 -2.22
N ARG A 28 -3.63 -10.03 -2.82
CA ARG A 28 -3.71 -11.20 -3.71
C ARG A 28 -4.20 -12.45 -2.99
N ALA A 29 -3.98 -12.55 -1.67
CA ALA A 29 -4.45 -13.67 -0.86
C ALA A 29 -5.98 -13.89 -0.99
N ASN A 30 -6.77 -12.81 -1.08
CA ASN A 30 -8.18 -12.86 -1.44
C ASN A 30 -8.69 -11.47 -1.86
N GLU A 31 -9.05 -11.32 -3.13
CA GLU A 31 -9.48 -10.03 -3.70
C GLU A 31 -10.90 -9.61 -3.26
N ASN A 32 -11.65 -10.47 -2.56
CA ASN A 32 -12.95 -10.14 -1.97
C ASN A 32 -12.84 -9.37 -0.65
N TYR A 33 -11.62 -9.13 -0.17
CA TYR A 33 -11.32 -8.32 0.99
C TYR A 33 -10.48 -7.11 0.60
N CYS A 34 -10.69 -5.98 1.27
CA CYS A 34 -9.88 -4.78 1.08
C CYS A 34 -9.52 -4.12 2.41
N LEU A 35 -8.50 -3.26 2.38
CA LEU A 35 -8.07 -2.49 3.54
C LEU A 35 -9.21 -1.63 4.06
N ALA A 36 -9.44 -1.70 5.37
CA ALA A 36 -10.37 -0.88 6.10
C ALA A 36 -9.74 -0.37 7.40
N VAL A 37 -10.32 0.70 7.95
CA VAL A 37 -10.08 1.08 9.35
C VAL A 37 -11.20 0.51 10.23
N ARG A 38 -10.81 -0.21 11.29
CA ARG A 38 -11.70 -0.78 12.31
C ARG A 38 -11.04 -0.63 13.67
N ASP A 39 -11.76 -0.06 14.64
CA ASP A 39 -11.31 0.03 16.04
C ASP A 39 -9.87 0.56 16.22
N GLY A 40 -9.47 1.52 15.37
CA GLY A 40 -8.13 2.13 15.41
C GLY A 40 -7.02 1.29 14.76
N ALA A 41 -7.34 0.14 14.16
CA ALA A 41 -6.44 -0.73 13.43
C ALA A 41 -6.68 -0.68 11.91
N VAL A 42 -5.66 -1.09 11.16
CA VAL A 42 -5.74 -1.32 9.71
C VAL A 42 -5.92 -2.82 9.50
N VAL A 43 -7.04 -3.19 8.88
CA VAL A 43 -7.44 -4.60 8.71
C VAL A 43 -7.92 -4.86 7.28
N LEU A 44 -8.04 -6.14 6.91
CA LEU A 44 -8.86 -6.57 5.79
C LEU A 44 -10.31 -6.78 6.23
N ALA A 45 -11.25 -6.30 5.42
CA ALA A 45 -12.68 -6.52 5.60
C ALA A 45 -13.35 -6.88 4.26
N PRO A 46 -14.49 -7.60 4.25
CA PRO A 46 -15.23 -7.89 3.02
C PRO A 46 -15.56 -6.63 2.24
N VAL A 47 -15.33 -6.67 0.93
CA VAL A 47 -15.54 -5.51 0.04
C VAL A 47 -16.98 -5.00 0.13
N ASN A 48 -17.14 -3.73 0.49
CA ASN A 48 -18.39 -3.01 0.58
C ASN A 48 -18.20 -1.56 0.08
N PRO A 49 -18.59 -1.24 -1.16
CA PRO A 49 -18.46 0.13 -1.72
C PRO A 49 -19.24 1.22 -0.96
N LYS A 50 -20.12 0.86 -0.02
CA LYS A 50 -20.86 1.83 0.81
C LYS A 50 -20.14 2.15 2.11
N ASP A 51 -19.06 1.43 2.43
CA ASP A 51 -18.29 1.68 3.65
C ASP A 51 -17.13 2.64 3.37
N ASP A 52 -17.29 3.87 3.83
CA ASP A 52 -16.25 4.90 3.70
C ASP A 52 -14.94 4.58 4.42
N HIS A 53 -14.93 3.62 5.35
CA HIS A 53 -13.69 3.17 5.99
C HIS A 53 -12.86 2.28 5.06
N GLN A 54 -13.41 1.81 3.93
CA GLN A 54 -12.67 1.09 2.88
C GLN A 54 -12.19 2.02 1.75
N HIS A 55 -12.50 3.31 1.85
CA HIS A 55 -12.11 4.32 0.86
C HIS A 55 -10.83 5.03 1.32
N TRP A 56 -9.81 5.04 0.46
CA TRP A 56 -8.51 5.64 0.77
C TRP A 56 -8.12 6.68 -0.26
N TYR A 57 -7.59 7.81 0.19
CA TYR A 57 -6.85 8.72 -0.67
C TYR A 57 -5.40 8.26 -0.79
N LYS A 58 -4.85 8.35 -2.00
CA LYS A 58 -3.43 8.17 -2.27
C LYS A 58 -2.81 9.54 -2.55
N ASP A 59 -2.28 10.18 -1.51
CA ASP A 59 -1.65 11.51 -1.64
C ASP A 59 -0.22 11.35 -2.18
N MET A 60 0.01 11.91 -3.36
CA MET A 60 1.28 11.84 -4.10
C MET A 60 2.11 13.13 -3.98
N ARG A 61 1.75 14.12 -3.15
CA ARG A 61 2.42 15.44 -3.15
C ARG A 61 3.92 15.40 -2.93
N PHE A 62 4.43 14.44 -2.16
CA PHE A 62 5.86 14.30 -1.90
C PHE A 62 6.60 13.41 -2.91
N SER A 63 5.91 12.82 -3.88
CA SER A 63 6.44 11.82 -4.83
C SER A 63 7.62 12.28 -5.70
N THR A 64 7.72 13.58 -5.99
CA THR A 64 8.82 14.15 -6.79
C THR A 64 10.09 14.38 -5.99
N ARG A 65 9.98 14.48 -4.66
CA ARG A 65 11.08 14.79 -3.73
C ARG A 65 11.52 13.61 -2.89
N VAL A 66 10.59 12.71 -2.55
CA VAL A 66 10.83 11.56 -1.70
C VAL A 66 10.66 10.30 -2.53
N LYS A 67 11.70 9.48 -2.52
CA LYS A 67 11.77 8.18 -3.18
C LYS A 67 12.39 7.17 -2.23
N ASP A 68 12.04 5.91 -2.40
CA ASP A 68 12.75 4.83 -1.70
C ASP A 68 14.13 4.55 -2.32
N GLU A 69 14.86 3.60 -1.74
CA GLU A 69 16.20 3.17 -2.16
C GLU A 69 16.24 2.69 -3.63
N GLU A 70 15.12 2.20 -4.18
CA GLU A 70 15.00 1.79 -5.58
C GLU A 70 14.55 2.93 -6.50
N GLY A 71 14.33 4.13 -5.97
CA GLY A 71 13.87 5.30 -6.70
C GLY A 71 12.35 5.34 -6.93
N MET A 72 11.56 4.51 -6.25
CA MET A 72 10.11 4.48 -6.37
C MET A 72 9.49 5.69 -5.65
N PRO A 73 8.50 6.38 -6.25
CA PRO A 73 7.91 7.59 -5.68
C PRO A 73 7.10 7.31 -4.43
N ALA A 74 7.26 8.18 -3.42
CA ALA A 74 6.51 8.11 -2.17
C ALA A 74 5.05 8.55 -2.30
N PHE A 75 4.18 7.96 -1.48
CA PHE A 75 2.80 8.39 -1.27
C PHE A 75 2.33 8.14 0.17
N ALA A 76 1.31 8.87 0.61
CA ALA A 76 0.57 8.57 1.83
C ALA A 76 -0.77 7.88 1.51
N LEU A 77 -1.17 6.92 2.34
CA LEU A 77 -2.51 6.33 2.32
C LEU A 77 -3.33 6.92 3.46
N VAL A 78 -4.34 7.72 3.11
CA VAL A 78 -5.18 8.44 4.08
C VAL A 78 -6.60 7.90 4.00
N ASN A 79 -7.13 7.42 5.11
CA ASN A 79 -8.47 6.88 5.14
C ASN A 79 -9.52 8.00 5.03
N LYS A 80 -10.51 7.84 4.15
CA LYS A 80 -11.53 8.86 3.88
C LYS A 80 -12.41 9.14 5.11
N ALA A 81 -12.88 8.09 5.79
CA ALA A 81 -13.80 8.24 6.92
C ALA A 81 -13.15 8.89 8.15
N THR A 82 -11.87 8.59 8.39
CA THR A 82 -11.19 8.97 9.63
C THR A 82 -10.18 10.11 9.48
N GLY A 83 -9.71 10.38 8.26
CA GLY A 83 -8.62 11.34 8.01
C GLY A 83 -7.26 10.88 8.54
N LEU A 84 -7.14 9.62 8.97
CA LEU A 84 -5.90 9.06 9.49
C LEU A 84 -5.05 8.47 8.36
N ALA A 85 -3.74 8.70 8.42
CA ALA A 85 -2.76 8.08 7.54
C ALA A 85 -2.18 6.80 8.15
N ILE A 86 -1.85 5.83 7.30
CA ILE A 86 -1.12 4.64 7.72
C ILE A 86 0.34 5.03 8.02
N LYS A 87 0.79 4.75 9.23
CA LYS A 87 2.15 5.00 9.73
C LYS A 87 2.93 3.70 9.89
N HIS A 88 4.23 3.78 9.66
CA HIS A 88 5.19 2.73 9.96
C HIS A 88 5.08 2.27 11.42
N SER A 89 5.54 1.05 11.66
CA SER A 89 5.66 0.46 13.00
C SER A 89 7.12 0.24 13.40
N THR A 90 7.36 -0.35 14.57
CA THR A 90 8.71 -0.50 15.16
C THR A 90 9.55 -1.60 14.52
N GLY A 91 8.97 -2.45 13.67
CA GLY A 91 9.70 -3.50 12.99
C GLY A 91 8.81 -4.64 12.52
N GLN A 92 9.43 -5.74 12.09
CA GLN A 92 8.74 -6.94 11.63
C GLN A 92 7.77 -7.49 12.69
N GLY A 93 6.60 -7.96 12.24
CA GLY A 93 5.55 -8.57 13.05
C GLY A 93 4.68 -7.57 13.80
N HIS A 94 5.04 -6.29 13.81
CA HIS A 94 4.22 -5.27 14.46
C HIS A 94 3.15 -4.72 13.51
N PRO A 95 1.91 -4.54 13.99
CA PRO A 95 0.86 -3.86 13.23
C PRO A 95 1.27 -2.47 12.81
N VAL A 96 0.86 -2.07 11.60
CA VAL A 96 0.96 -0.67 11.18
C VAL A 96 0.08 0.20 12.07
N LYS A 97 0.41 1.49 12.17
CA LYS A 97 -0.30 2.43 13.04
C LYS A 97 -1.15 3.39 12.23
N LEU A 98 -2.09 4.07 12.87
CA LEU A 98 -2.85 5.17 12.30
C LEU A 98 -2.54 6.45 13.06
N VAL A 99 -2.33 7.56 12.35
CA VAL A 99 -2.12 8.90 12.93
C VAL A 99 -2.84 9.98 12.12
N PRO A 100 -3.20 11.11 12.74
CA PRO A 100 -3.74 12.25 11.99
C PRO A 100 -2.82 12.66 10.83
N TYR A 101 -3.39 12.82 9.64
CA TYR A 101 -2.61 13.22 8.48
C TYR A 101 -2.45 14.74 8.44
N ASN A 102 -1.19 15.22 8.45
CA ASN A 102 -0.88 16.62 8.19
C ASN A 102 -0.29 16.75 6.79
N PRO A 103 -1.04 17.27 5.81
CA PRO A 103 -0.56 17.42 4.45
C PRO A 103 0.61 18.42 4.34
N ASP A 104 0.73 19.41 5.21
CA ASP A 104 1.71 20.49 5.10
C ASP A 104 3.08 20.13 5.70
N TYR A 105 3.19 18.97 6.32
CA TYR A 105 4.42 18.46 6.92
C TYR A 105 4.85 17.14 6.27
N GLN A 106 6.09 17.09 5.79
CA GLN A 106 6.68 15.89 5.21
C GLN A 106 7.07 14.90 6.33
N ASP A 107 6.11 14.17 6.87
CA ASP A 107 6.37 13.06 7.81
C ASP A 107 6.69 11.77 7.02
N GLU A 108 7.96 11.41 6.92
CA GLU A 108 8.38 10.18 6.23
C GLU A 108 7.80 8.91 6.84
N SER A 109 7.42 8.92 8.12
CA SER A 109 6.89 7.74 8.78
C SER A 109 5.46 7.36 8.34
N VAL A 110 4.78 8.21 7.56
CA VAL A 110 3.50 7.88 6.91
C VAL A 110 3.62 7.68 5.40
N LEU A 111 4.85 7.71 4.87
CA LEU A 111 5.11 7.57 3.45
C LEU A 111 5.48 6.13 3.09
N TRP A 112 4.85 5.66 2.02
CA TRP A 112 4.98 4.32 1.47
C TRP A 112 5.37 4.39 0.00
N THR A 113 5.90 3.30 -0.53
CA THR A 113 6.15 3.14 -1.96
C THR A 113 5.52 1.85 -2.47
N GLU A 114 5.24 1.80 -3.77
CA GLU A 114 4.93 0.57 -4.46
C GLU A 114 6.21 0.05 -5.10
N SER A 115 6.53 -1.24 -4.92
CA SER A 115 7.64 -1.88 -5.64
C SER A 115 7.38 -1.94 -7.15
N ARG A 116 8.35 -2.49 -7.90
CA ARG A 116 8.06 -3.03 -9.24
C ARG A 116 6.97 -4.11 -9.17
N ASP A 117 6.35 -4.39 -10.31
CA ASP A 117 5.36 -5.46 -10.45
C ASP A 117 5.99 -6.81 -10.07
N VAL A 118 5.33 -7.53 -9.16
CA VAL A 118 5.73 -8.87 -8.67
C VAL A 118 4.83 -9.99 -9.21
N GLY A 119 4.07 -9.69 -10.26
CA GLY A 119 3.19 -10.59 -11.00
C GLY A 119 1.75 -10.08 -11.08
N ASN A 120 1.17 -10.14 -12.28
CA ASN A 120 -0.25 -9.85 -12.56
C ASN A 120 -0.73 -8.47 -12.11
N GLY A 121 0.13 -7.45 -12.12
CA GLY A 121 -0.23 -6.10 -11.69
C GLY A 121 -0.11 -5.87 -10.19
N PHE A 122 0.29 -6.87 -9.40
CA PHE A 122 0.47 -6.74 -7.96
C PHE A 122 1.86 -6.19 -7.63
N ARG A 123 1.95 -5.45 -6.54
CA ARG A 123 3.18 -4.80 -6.04
C ARG A 123 3.26 -4.97 -4.51
N CYS A 124 4.44 -4.84 -3.94
CA CYS A 124 4.59 -4.69 -2.49
C CYS A 124 4.32 -3.23 -2.11
N VAL A 125 3.69 -2.99 -0.95
CA VAL A 125 3.58 -1.65 -0.35
C VAL A 125 4.62 -1.56 0.77
N ARG A 126 5.67 -0.78 0.57
CA ARG A 126 6.89 -0.78 1.39
C ARG A 126 7.07 0.52 2.15
N MET A 127 7.76 0.47 3.28
CA MET A 127 8.18 1.70 3.96
C MET A 127 9.14 2.48 3.06
N VAL A 128 8.92 3.80 2.92
CA VAL A 128 9.79 4.63 2.04
C VAL A 128 11.25 4.65 2.49
N ASN A 129 11.50 4.54 3.80
CA ASN A 129 12.83 4.63 4.41
C ASN A 129 13.45 3.26 4.72
N ASN A 130 12.74 2.17 4.46
CA ASN A 130 13.22 0.80 4.68
C ASN A 130 12.44 -0.18 3.80
N ILE A 131 12.94 -0.41 2.58
CA ILE A 131 12.26 -1.27 1.60
C ILE A 131 12.24 -2.76 1.98
N TYR A 132 12.98 -3.17 3.01
CA TYR A 132 12.96 -4.55 3.49
C TYR A 132 11.71 -4.90 4.29
N LEU A 133 10.93 -3.90 4.72
CA LEU A 133 9.65 -4.10 5.41
C LEU A 133 8.49 -3.59 4.55
N ASN A 134 7.46 -4.42 4.44
CA ASN A 134 6.29 -4.16 3.60
C ASN A 134 4.99 -4.60 4.29
N PHE A 135 3.85 -4.18 3.75
CA PHE A 135 2.54 -4.64 4.19
C PHE A 135 2.41 -6.15 4.06
N ASP A 136 1.97 -6.77 5.13
CA ASP A 136 1.65 -8.19 5.21
C ASP A 136 0.28 -8.33 5.86
N ALA A 137 -0.64 -9.03 5.19
CA ALA A 137 -1.87 -9.48 5.84
C ALA A 137 -1.49 -10.63 6.78
N PHE A 138 -1.52 -10.36 8.08
CA PHE A 138 -0.90 -11.23 9.09
C PHE A 138 -1.54 -12.62 9.11
N HIS A 139 -0.72 -13.65 8.91
CA HIS A 139 -1.19 -15.04 8.76
C HIS A 139 -2.26 -15.21 7.66
N GLY A 140 -2.30 -14.30 6.68
CA GLY A 140 -3.24 -14.32 5.57
C GLY A 140 -2.89 -15.32 4.47
N ASP A 141 -1.82 -16.11 4.64
CA ASP A 141 -1.45 -17.15 3.71
C ASP A 141 -2.26 -18.45 3.93
N LYS A 142 -2.26 -19.32 2.92
CA LYS A 142 -3.08 -20.53 2.92
C LYS A 142 -2.72 -21.53 4.01
N ALA A 143 -1.47 -21.53 4.51
CA ALA A 143 -1.06 -22.48 5.55
C ALA A 143 -1.67 -22.12 6.92
N HIS A 144 -2.08 -20.86 7.10
CA HIS A 144 -2.72 -20.37 8.32
C HIS A 144 -4.24 -20.14 8.16
N GLY A 145 -4.85 -20.58 7.05
CA GLY A 145 -6.29 -20.48 6.80
C GLY A 145 -6.70 -19.33 5.87
N GLY A 146 -5.74 -18.52 5.40
CA GLY A 146 -5.99 -17.39 4.52
C GLY A 146 -6.51 -16.16 5.26
N VAL A 147 -6.73 -15.08 4.51
CA VAL A 147 -7.31 -13.84 5.06
C VAL A 147 -8.79 -14.02 5.39
N HIS A 148 -9.23 -13.31 6.43
CA HIS A 148 -10.60 -13.26 6.92
C HIS A 148 -10.96 -11.82 7.34
N ASP A 149 -12.22 -11.60 7.73
CA ASP A 149 -12.64 -10.30 8.26
C ASP A 149 -11.86 -10.00 9.55
N GLY A 150 -11.28 -8.81 9.62
CA GLY A 150 -10.43 -8.39 10.73
C GLY A 150 -8.97 -8.84 10.64
N THR A 151 -8.50 -9.47 9.56
CA THR A 151 -7.06 -9.78 9.40
C THR A 151 -6.24 -8.49 9.46
N GLU A 152 -5.39 -8.33 10.48
CA GLU A 152 -4.56 -7.14 10.68
C GLU A 152 -3.44 -7.02 9.64
N ILE A 153 -3.05 -5.77 9.37
CA ILE A 153 -1.90 -5.45 8.52
C ILE A 153 -0.67 -5.19 9.41
N VAL A 154 0.38 -5.99 9.20
CA VAL A 154 1.66 -5.86 9.91
C VAL A 154 2.78 -5.49 8.94
N LEU A 155 3.92 -5.11 9.51
CA LEU A 155 5.17 -5.05 8.75
C LEU A 155 5.81 -6.44 8.68
N TRP A 156 6.23 -6.88 7.50
CA TRP A 156 7.01 -8.10 7.37
C TRP A 156 8.10 -8.01 6.32
N LYS A 157 9.10 -8.88 6.44
CA LYS A 157 10.10 -9.04 5.39
C LYS A 157 9.47 -9.70 4.16
N TRP A 158 9.90 -9.33 2.97
CA TRP A 158 9.42 -9.98 1.75
C TRP A 158 9.73 -11.49 1.76
N CYS A 159 8.68 -12.31 1.61
CA CYS A 159 8.76 -13.77 1.53
C CYS A 159 7.99 -14.33 0.33
N GLU A 160 7.64 -13.48 -0.64
CA GLU A 160 6.94 -13.85 -1.86
C GLU A 160 5.51 -14.40 -1.67
N GLY A 161 4.95 -14.22 -0.48
CA GLY A 161 3.60 -14.64 -0.14
C GLY A 161 2.51 -13.82 -0.85
N ASP A 162 1.39 -14.46 -1.19
CA ASP A 162 0.24 -13.76 -1.75
C ASP A 162 -0.38 -12.75 -0.76
N ASN A 163 -0.15 -12.93 0.54
CA ASN A 163 -0.53 -12.01 1.62
C ASN A 163 0.31 -10.72 1.66
N GLN A 164 1.34 -10.60 0.82
CA GLN A 164 2.24 -9.43 0.71
C GLN A 164 2.12 -8.70 -0.64
N ARG A 165 1.17 -9.14 -1.48
CA ARG A 165 0.98 -8.65 -2.85
C ARG A 165 -0.29 -7.82 -2.92
N TRP A 166 -0.15 -6.56 -3.27
CA TRP A 166 -1.21 -5.56 -3.18
C TRP A 166 -1.52 -4.93 -4.53
N LYS A 167 -2.77 -4.51 -4.68
CA LYS A 167 -3.22 -3.60 -5.74
C LYS A 167 -3.91 -2.41 -5.12
N ILE A 168 -3.56 -1.22 -5.62
CA ILE A 168 -4.21 0.04 -5.28
C ILE A 168 -4.92 0.52 -6.54
N LEU A 169 -6.24 0.39 -6.58
CA LEU A 169 -7.05 0.74 -7.75
C LEU A 169 -8.10 1.80 -7.37
N PRO A 170 -8.48 2.69 -8.29
CA PRO A 170 -9.69 3.50 -8.13
C PRO A 170 -10.88 2.63 -7.70
N TRP A 171 -11.69 3.13 -6.75
CA TRP A 171 -13.03 2.59 -6.51
C TRP A 171 -13.96 2.89 -7.67
#